data_AF-A0A959ZQY6-F1
#
_entry.id   AF-A0A959ZQY6-F1
#
_cell.length_a   1.000
_cell.length_b   1.000
_cell.length_c   1.000
_cell.angle_alpha   90.00
_cell.angle_beta   90.00
_cell.angle_gamma   90.00
#
_symmetry.space_group_name_H-M   'P 1'
#
loop_
_entity.id
_entity.type
_entity.pdbx_description
1 polymer ?
#
loop_
_entity_poly.entity_id
_entity_poly.type
_entity_poly.pdbx_seq_one_letter_code
_entity_poly.pdbx_strand_id
1 'polypeptide(L)'
;MTLPWRGPGEGRPDLPFPPARQPLLHKGLMRKRWRYVGYYGEEIMLCAGVVRIGPFNHTFWSVWDRLEGKVWEHTRLRPGGPEVVLDGPVVEIRTGNVRAALRFGEIEPIEVVAPSGRGWGWTRKRAGVPVAGRVILDGKTREVKGFGVDDESGGYHARHVKWKWSAGIGESSEGKAVGWNLTEGINDATVASERAVWVDGVRVQGLGGGPRVRVRGSRARTA
;
A
#
# COMPACT_ATOMS: atom_id res chain seq x y z
N MET A 1 -20.28 -2.17 -19.91
CA MET A 1 -20.03 -1.86 -18.48
C MET A 1 -19.39 -0.49 -18.38
N THR A 2 -19.85 0.34 -17.46
CA THR A 2 -19.39 1.73 -17.31
C THR A 2 -18.36 1.79 -16.19
N LEU A 3 -17.13 2.17 -16.54
CA LEU A 3 -16.14 2.59 -15.54
C LEU A 3 -16.40 4.05 -15.16
N PRO A 4 -16.12 4.48 -13.92
CA PRO A 4 -15.45 3.75 -12.85
C PRO A 4 -16.36 2.81 -12.05
N TRP A 5 -15.76 1.82 -11.40
CA TRP A 5 -16.40 0.91 -10.44
C TRP A 5 -15.64 0.93 -9.11
N ARG A 6 -16.37 0.84 -7.99
CA ARG A 6 -15.85 0.80 -6.63
C ARG A 6 -16.53 -0.33 -5.86
N GLY A 7 -15.74 -1.26 -5.37
CA GLY A 7 -16.16 -2.45 -4.65
C GLY A 7 -15.77 -2.47 -3.17
N PRO A 8 -16.16 -3.53 -2.44
CA PRO A 8 -16.89 -4.71 -2.91
C PRO A 8 -18.34 -4.35 -3.26
N GLY A 9 -18.98 -5.22 -4.03
CA GLY A 9 -20.35 -5.03 -4.49
C GLY A 9 -20.57 -5.59 -5.89
N GLU A 10 -21.80 -5.47 -6.37
CA GLU A 10 -22.19 -5.91 -7.70
C GLU A 10 -21.53 -5.08 -8.80
N GLY A 11 -21.56 -5.59 -10.04
CA GLY A 11 -21.08 -4.86 -11.21
C GLY A 11 -19.56 -4.77 -11.34
N ARG A 12 -18.80 -5.63 -10.64
CA ARG A 12 -17.33 -5.75 -10.80
C ARG A 12 -17.00 -5.99 -12.28
N PRO A 13 -16.22 -5.10 -12.94
CA PRO A 13 -15.93 -5.22 -14.35
C PRO A 13 -15.20 -6.51 -14.71
N ASP A 14 -15.59 -7.14 -15.82
CA ASP A 14 -14.84 -8.25 -16.41
C ASP A 14 -13.66 -7.71 -17.24
N LEU A 15 -12.58 -7.33 -16.54
CA LEU A 15 -11.31 -6.91 -17.13
C LEU A 15 -10.16 -7.69 -16.48
N PRO A 16 -9.04 -7.90 -17.18
CA PRO A 16 -7.90 -8.58 -16.58
C PRO A 16 -7.20 -7.66 -15.58
N PHE A 17 -7.33 -8.00 -14.29
CA PHE A 17 -6.57 -7.44 -13.18
C PHE A 17 -6.36 -8.52 -12.10
N PRO A 18 -5.38 -8.37 -11.17
CA PRO A 18 -5.03 -9.41 -10.21
C PRO A 18 -6.25 -9.98 -9.46
N PRO A 19 -6.32 -11.30 -9.24
CA PRO A 19 -5.29 -12.31 -9.55
C PRO A 19 -5.27 -12.78 -11.02
N ALA A 20 -6.19 -12.32 -11.87
CA ALA A 20 -6.26 -12.74 -13.27
C ALA A 20 -4.98 -12.35 -14.04
N ARG A 21 -4.62 -13.18 -15.02
CA ARG A 21 -3.45 -12.94 -15.86
C ARG A 21 -3.69 -11.73 -16.77
N GLN A 22 -2.79 -10.75 -16.67
CA GLN A 22 -2.82 -9.55 -17.52
C GLN A 22 -1.79 -9.65 -18.65
N PRO A 23 -2.18 -9.45 -19.92
CA PRO A 23 -1.25 -9.33 -21.05
C PRO A 23 -0.14 -8.29 -20.80
N LEU A 24 1.03 -8.44 -21.41
CA LEU A 24 2.12 -7.46 -21.23
C LEU A 24 1.81 -6.10 -21.85
N LEU A 25 1.03 -6.09 -22.92
CA LEU A 25 0.64 -4.89 -23.67
C LEU A 25 -0.87 -4.87 -23.89
N HIS A 26 -1.46 -3.69 -23.80
CA HIS A 26 -2.85 -3.42 -24.20
C HIS A 26 -2.91 -2.05 -24.87
N LYS A 27 -3.36 -1.98 -26.13
CA LYS A 27 -3.48 -0.73 -26.90
C LYS A 27 -2.22 0.17 -26.79
N GLY A 28 -1.03 -0.43 -26.94
CA GLY A 28 0.26 0.27 -26.85
C GLY A 28 0.63 0.81 -25.46
N LEU A 29 -0.06 0.39 -24.40
CA LEU A 29 0.29 0.63 -23.00
C LEU A 29 0.90 -0.64 -22.42
N MET A 30 2.02 -0.51 -21.71
CA MET A 30 2.60 -1.60 -20.94
C MET A 30 1.81 -1.85 -19.68
N ARG A 31 1.65 -3.13 -19.33
CA ARG A 31 1.11 -3.53 -18.03
C ARG A 31 1.97 -2.94 -16.92
N LYS A 32 1.34 -2.27 -15.97
CA LYS A 32 1.96 -1.87 -14.71
C LYS A 32 1.28 -2.66 -13.59
N ARG A 33 2.07 -3.18 -12.66
CA ARG A 33 1.61 -3.78 -11.39
C ARG A 33 2.51 -3.29 -10.28
N TRP A 34 1.92 -2.98 -9.15
CA TRP A 34 2.61 -2.48 -7.97
C TRP A 34 1.98 -3.15 -6.75
N ARG A 35 2.79 -3.62 -5.79
CA ARG A 35 2.35 -3.78 -4.40
C ARG A 35 3.28 -3.01 -3.44
N TYR A 36 2.71 -2.20 -2.56
CA TYR A 36 3.39 -1.48 -1.48
C TYR A 36 2.81 -1.93 -0.16
N VAL A 37 3.68 -2.15 0.81
CA VAL A 37 3.28 -2.35 2.20
C VAL A 37 4.00 -1.35 3.10
N GLY A 38 3.32 -0.94 4.16
CA GLY A 38 3.86 -0.03 5.16
C GLY A 38 3.47 -0.46 6.57
N TYR A 39 4.40 -0.37 7.49
CA TYR A 39 4.21 -0.49 8.94
C TYR A 39 4.84 0.74 9.60
N TYR A 40 4.09 1.43 10.45
CA TYR A 40 4.51 2.72 11.03
C TYR A 40 4.39 2.69 12.56
N GLY A 41 5.20 1.86 13.20
CA GLY A 41 5.25 1.74 14.65
C GLY A 41 6.03 2.85 15.35
N GLU A 42 5.99 2.82 16.68
CA GLU A 42 6.72 3.79 17.53
C GLU A 42 8.21 3.53 17.57
N GLU A 43 8.64 2.26 17.58
CA GLU A 43 10.06 1.88 17.62
C GLU A 43 10.65 1.68 16.23
N ILE A 44 9.86 1.20 15.28
CA ILE A 44 10.31 0.88 13.93
C ILE A 44 9.26 1.27 12.90
N MET A 45 9.72 1.85 11.80
CA MET A 45 8.92 1.99 10.58
C MET A 45 9.55 1.18 9.46
N LEU A 46 8.72 0.55 8.64
CA LEU A 46 9.15 -0.25 7.51
C LEU A 46 8.21 0.00 6.34
N CYS A 47 8.77 0.19 5.14
CA CYS A 47 8.01 0.05 3.92
C CYS A 47 8.75 -0.80 2.89
N ALA A 48 8.00 -1.48 2.03
CA ALA A 48 8.55 -2.29 0.97
C ALA A 48 7.63 -2.26 -0.25
N GLY A 49 8.22 -2.29 -1.44
CA GLY A 49 7.51 -2.20 -2.71
C GLY A 49 8.05 -3.16 -3.75
N VAL A 50 7.15 -3.77 -4.52
CA VAL A 50 7.45 -4.55 -5.73
C VAL A 50 6.72 -3.91 -6.91
N VAL A 51 7.47 -3.50 -7.92
CA VAL A 51 6.96 -2.77 -9.09
C VAL A 51 7.31 -3.55 -10.35
N ARG A 52 6.31 -3.88 -11.16
CA ARG A 52 6.47 -4.59 -12.44
C ARG A 52 5.90 -3.74 -13.57
N ILE A 53 6.74 -3.41 -14.55
CA ILE A 53 6.35 -2.66 -15.75
C ILE A 53 6.70 -3.51 -16.97
N GLY A 54 5.68 -4.07 -17.63
CA GLY A 54 5.87 -5.05 -18.69
C GLY A 54 6.70 -6.24 -18.18
N PRO A 55 7.86 -6.52 -18.80
CA PRO A 55 8.78 -7.58 -18.37
C PRO A 55 9.75 -7.14 -17.24
N PHE A 56 9.83 -5.84 -16.94
CA PHE A 56 10.77 -5.31 -15.96
C PHE A 56 10.22 -5.43 -14.54
N ASN A 57 11.09 -5.67 -13.57
CA ASN A 57 10.76 -5.81 -12.16
C ASN A 57 11.76 -5.02 -11.31
N HIS A 58 11.26 -4.14 -10.45
CA HIS A 58 12.02 -3.35 -9.49
C HIS A 58 11.48 -3.59 -8.08
N THR A 59 12.35 -3.49 -7.08
CA THR A 59 11.95 -3.54 -5.67
C THR A 59 12.60 -2.39 -4.92
N PHE A 60 11.93 -1.89 -3.89
CA PHE A 60 12.50 -0.93 -2.95
C PHE A 60 12.03 -1.23 -1.55
N TRP A 61 12.81 -0.83 -0.56
CA TRP A 61 12.42 -0.92 0.84
C TRP A 61 13.18 0.13 1.65
N SER A 62 12.60 0.49 2.80
CA SER A 62 13.23 1.34 3.80
C SER A 62 12.79 0.88 5.18
N VAL A 63 13.73 0.83 6.11
CA VAL A 63 13.49 0.55 7.53
C VAL A 63 14.14 1.65 8.36
N TRP A 64 13.36 2.28 9.21
CA TRP A 64 13.82 3.28 10.16
C TRP A 64 13.69 2.73 11.58
N ASP A 65 14.83 2.50 12.24
CA ASP A 65 14.89 2.29 13.68
C ASP A 65 14.79 3.66 14.36
N ARG A 66 13.66 3.90 15.02
CA ARG A 66 13.36 5.18 15.68
C ARG A 66 14.05 5.31 17.02
N LEU A 67 14.43 4.19 17.64
CA LEU A 67 15.16 4.18 18.91
C LEU A 67 16.61 4.58 18.68
N GLU A 68 17.22 4.09 17.59
CA GLU A 68 18.62 4.38 17.25
C GLU A 68 18.77 5.55 16.26
N GLY A 69 17.66 6.05 15.70
CA GLY A 69 17.66 7.14 14.72
C GLY A 69 18.31 6.76 13.38
N LYS A 70 18.39 5.46 13.05
CA LYS A 70 19.12 4.94 11.89
C LYS A 70 18.17 4.42 10.81
N VAL A 71 18.49 4.72 9.55
CA VAL A 71 17.73 4.28 8.38
C VAL A 71 18.58 3.34 7.54
N TRP A 72 17.96 2.26 7.07
CA TRP A 72 18.47 1.39 6.03
C TRP A 72 17.48 1.42 4.88
N GLU A 73 17.96 1.60 3.67
CA GLU A 73 17.12 1.59 2.48
C GLU A 73 17.87 1.08 1.28
N HIS A 74 17.13 0.53 0.33
CA HIS A 74 17.70 0.10 -0.93
C HIS A 74 16.65 0.08 -2.03
N THR A 75 17.08 0.42 -3.24
CA THR A 75 16.28 0.28 -4.46
C THR A 75 17.03 -0.55 -5.48
N ARG A 76 16.39 -1.63 -5.93
CA ARG A 76 16.90 -2.51 -6.98
C ARG A 76 16.10 -2.31 -8.26
N LEU A 77 16.79 -1.86 -9.30
CA LEU A 77 16.21 -1.58 -10.64
C LEU A 77 16.40 -2.71 -11.66
N ARG A 78 16.94 -3.86 -11.25
CA ARG A 78 17.27 -4.98 -12.15
C ARG A 78 16.58 -6.27 -11.71
N PRO A 79 16.20 -7.16 -12.64
CA PRO A 79 15.77 -8.52 -12.32
C PRO A 79 16.81 -9.26 -11.47
N GLY A 80 16.36 -10.05 -10.50
CA GLY A 80 17.22 -10.83 -9.59
C GLY A 80 16.44 -11.41 -8.41
N GLY A 81 17.10 -12.21 -7.57
CA GLY A 81 16.48 -12.82 -6.38
C GLY A 81 15.79 -11.78 -5.50
N PRO A 82 14.63 -12.11 -4.89
CA PRO A 82 13.80 -11.11 -4.25
C PRO A 82 14.40 -10.69 -2.91
N GLU A 83 15.10 -9.54 -2.90
CA GLU A 83 15.35 -8.80 -1.67
C GLU A 83 14.04 -8.49 -0.94
N VAL A 84 12.96 -8.33 -1.70
CA VAL A 84 11.61 -8.08 -1.20
C VAL A 84 10.67 -9.17 -1.71
N VAL A 85 10.02 -9.89 -0.80
CA VAL A 85 8.92 -10.82 -1.10
C VAL A 85 7.63 -10.25 -0.54
N LEU A 86 6.65 -9.98 -1.41
CA LEU A 86 5.29 -9.59 -1.03
C LEU A 86 4.31 -10.61 -1.61
N ASP A 87 4.07 -11.70 -0.88
CA ASP A 87 3.24 -12.82 -1.35
C ASP A 87 2.10 -13.12 -0.37
N GLY A 88 0.87 -12.88 -0.82
CA GLY A 88 -0.31 -12.89 0.05
C GLY A 88 -0.03 -12.09 1.34
N PRO A 89 -0.26 -12.66 2.53
CA PRO A 89 0.00 -11.99 3.81
C PRO A 89 1.49 -11.89 4.21
N VAL A 90 2.41 -12.52 3.46
CA VAL A 90 3.83 -12.60 3.82
C VAL A 90 4.60 -11.42 3.22
N VAL A 91 5.35 -10.73 4.09
CA VAL A 91 6.26 -9.65 3.73
C VAL A 91 7.64 -9.99 4.25
N GLU A 92 8.61 -10.09 3.34
CA GLU A 92 9.99 -10.33 3.71
C GLU A 92 10.95 -9.35 3.05
N ILE A 93 11.96 -8.92 3.82
CA ILE A 93 13.17 -8.27 3.33
C ILE A 93 14.33 -9.23 3.60
N ARG A 94 15.17 -9.51 2.60
CA ARG A 94 16.21 -10.55 2.63
C ARG A 94 17.57 -9.99 2.21
N THR A 95 18.17 -9.12 3.02
CA THR A 95 19.54 -8.62 2.79
C THR A 95 20.50 -9.09 3.89
N GLY A 96 21.79 -8.76 3.74
CA GLY A 96 22.81 -9.12 4.72
C GLY A 96 22.64 -8.39 6.05
N ASN A 97 22.34 -7.09 5.99
CA ASN A 97 22.22 -6.20 7.15
C ASN A 97 20.77 -5.95 7.61
N VAL A 98 19.79 -6.25 6.76
CA VAL A 98 18.35 -6.09 7.08
C VAL A 98 17.60 -7.36 6.72
N ARG A 99 16.92 -7.93 7.71
CA ARG A 99 15.96 -9.01 7.48
C ARG A 99 14.63 -8.66 8.12
N ALA A 100 13.55 -8.72 7.35
CA ALA A 100 12.20 -8.59 7.89
C ALA A 100 11.42 -9.85 7.57
N ALA A 101 10.61 -10.31 8.52
CA ALA A 101 9.65 -11.39 8.32
C ALA A 101 8.37 -10.99 9.03
N LEU A 102 7.43 -10.40 8.28
CA LEU A 102 6.17 -9.89 8.78
C LEU A 102 5.00 -10.64 8.14
N ARG A 103 3.92 -10.73 8.90
CA ARG A 103 2.64 -11.24 8.45
C ARG A 103 1.57 -10.17 8.61
N PHE A 104 0.94 -9.82 7.50
CA PHE A 104 -0.23 -8.96 7.45
C PHE A 104 -1.48 -9.82 7.63
N GLY A 105 -2.41 -9.36 8.45
CA GLY A 105 -3.74 -9.92 8.58
C GLY A 105 -4.64 -9.55 7.39
N GLU A 106 -5.92 -9.78 7.56
CA GLU A 106 -6.93 -9.45 6.54
C GLU A 106 -7.94 -8.45 7.11
N ILE A 107 -8.30 -7.47 6.29
CA ILE A 107 -9.46 -6.59 6.48
C ILE A 107 -10.15 -6.41 5.13
N GLU A 108 -11.43 -6.06 5.13
CA GLU A 108 -12.18 -5.82 3.90
C GLU A 108 -11.55 -4.67 3.10
N PRO A 109 -11.05 -4.94 1.87
CA PRO A 109 -10.39 -3.92 1.07
C PRO A 109 -11.41 -2.96 0.44
N ILE A 110 -10.93 -1.81 -0.02
CA ILE A 110 -11.57 -1.08 -1.11
C ILE A 110 -10.94 -1.53 -2.43
N GLU A 111 -11.75 -1.90 -3.42
CA GLU A 111 -11.30 -2.21 -4.77
C GLU A 111 -11.85 -1.16 -5.73
N VAL A 112 -11.03 -0.60 -6.62
CA VAL A 112 -11.47 0.40 -7.59
C VAL A 112 -10.94 0.04 -8.98
N VAL A 113 -11.80 0.13 -9.99
CA VAL A 113 -11.41 0.09 -11.39
C VAL A 113 -11.83 1.40 -12.04
N ALA A 114 -10.90 2.13 -12.63
CA ALA A 114 -11.16 3.43 -13.24
C ALA A 114 -10.55 3.54 -14.64
N PRO A 115 -11.11 4.39 -15.53
CA PRO A 115 -10.49 4.67 -16.82
C PRO A 115 -9.09 5.28 -16.64
N SER A 116 -8.15 4.94 -17.54
CA SER A 116 -6.83 5.56 -17.57
C SER A 116 -6.32 5.69 -19.01
N GLY A 117 -6.60 6.83 -19.64
CA GLY A 117 -6.30 7.05 -21.05
C GLY A 117 -7.00 6.01 -21.93
N ARG A 118 -6.22 5.22 -22.68
CA ARG A 118 -6.73 4.13 -23.54
C ARG A 118 -6.97 2.81 -22.80
N GLY A 119 -6.57 2.72 -21.53
CA GLY A 119 -6.70 1.53 -20.69
C GLY A 119 -7.47 1.82 -19.41
N TRP A 120 -7.14 1.07 -18.36
CA TRP A 120 -7.75 1.20 -17.04
C TRP A 120 -6.70 1.08 -15.94
N GLY A 121 -7.01 1.66 -14.79
CA GLY A 121 -6.34 1.36 -13.53
C GLY A 121 -7.22 0.45 -12.67
N TRP A 122 -6.58 -0.39 -11.88
CA TRP A 122 -7.17 -1.20 -10.82
C TRP A 122 -6.37 -0.95 -9.54
N THR A 123 -7.05 -0.81 -8.41
CA THR A 123 -6.42 -0.79 -7.09
C THR A 123 -7.19 -1.61 -6.09
N ARG A 124 -6.46 -2.14 -5.11
CA ARG A 124 -7.00 -2.78 -3.91
C ARG A 124 -6.23 -2.24 -2.71
N LYS A 125 -6.91 -1.50 -1.84
CA LYS A 125 -6.29 -0.81 -0.70
C LYS A 125 -6.84 -1.34 0.61
N ARG A 126 -5.95 -1.48 1.60
CA ARG A 126 -6.25 -1.78 2.99
C ARG A 126 -5.36 -0.91 3.88
N ALA A 127 -5.91 -0.30 4.92
CA ALA A 127 -5.14 0.43 5.93
C ALA A 127 -5.70 0.12 7.32
N GLY A 128 -4.84 0.01 8.32
CA GLY A 128 -5.22 -0.52 9.63
C GLY A 128 -5.21 -2.05 9.66
N VAL A 129 -4.45 -2.70 8.78
CA VAL A 129 -4.31 -4.17 8.74
C VAL A 129 -3.46 -4.62 9.92
N PRO A 130 -3.88 -5.61 10.73
CA PRO A 130 -3.01 -6.14 11.79
C PRO A 130 -1.70 -6.67 11.23
N VAL A 131 -0.56 -6.35 11.84
CA VAL A 131 0.77 -6.82 11.43
C VAL A 131 1.49 -7.39 12.64
N ALA A 132 2.11 -8.56 12.46
CA ALA A 132 2.99 -9.17 13.45
C ALA A 132 4.23 -9.77 12.78
N GLY A 133 5.35 -9.80 13.50
CA GLY A 133 6.58 -10.43 13.02
C GLY A 133 7.82 -9.84 13.66
N ARG A 134 8.93 -9.90 12.95
CA ARG A 134 10.21 -9.37 13.44
C ARG A 134 11.01 -8.69 12.35
N VAL A 135 11.86 -7.75 12.75
CA VAL A 135 12.89 -7.14 11.91
C VAL A 135 14.24 -7.29 12.59
N ILE A 136 15.26 -7.66 11.82
CA ILE A 136 16.64 -7.80 12.26
C ILE A 136 17.46 -6.74 11.53
N LEU A 137 18.11 -5.87 12.30
CA LEU A 137 18.92 -4.74 11.83
C LEU A 137 20.33 -4.87 12.39
N ASP A 138 21.32 -5.11 11.53
CA ASP A 138 22.71 -5.35 11.94
C ASP A 138 22.83 -6.39 13.10
N GLY A 139 22.02 -7.45 13.03
CA GLY A 139 21.97 -8.52 14.04
C GLY A 139 21.08 -8.24 15.26
N LYS A 140 20.58 -7.01 15.45
CA LYS A 140 19.64 -6.67 16.53
C LYS A 140 18.20 -6.97 16.09
N THR A 141 17.44 -7.66 16.94
CA THR A 141 16.03 -7.98 16.66
C THR A 141 15.10 -6.92 17.26
N ARG A 142 14.07 -6.55 16.49
CA ARG A 142 12.92 -5.73 16.90
C ARG A 142 11.66 -6.53 16.63
N GLU A 143 10.82 -6.69 17.63
CA GLU A 143 9.50 -7.28 17.47
C GLU A 143 8.57 -6.28 16.78
N VAL A 144 7.69 -6.78 15.92
CA VAL A 144 6.69 -5.99 15.22
C VAL A 144 5.33 -6.50 15.66
N LYS A 145 4.51 -5.58 16.21
CA LYS A 145 3.11 -5.82 16.53
C LYS A 145 2.37 -4.50 16.42
N GLY A 146 1.38 -4.42 15.53
CA GLY A 146 0.61 -3.20 15.34
C GLY A 146 -0.22 -3.27 14.08
N PHE A 147 -0.27 -2.17 13.33
CA PHE A 147 -1.06 -2.07 12.10
C PHE A 147 -0.20 -1.68 10.90
N GLY A 148 -0.73 -1.88 9.71
CA GLY A 148 -0.07 -1.54 8.46
C GLY A 148 -1.03 -1.14 7.34
N VAL A 149 -0.41 -0.75 6.23
CA VAL A 149 -1.05 -0.43 4.95
C VAL A 149 -0.63 -1.49 3.93
N ASP A 150 -1.59 -1.99 3.14
CA ASP A 150 -1.36 -2.82 1.96
C ASP A 150 -2.04 -2.16 0.76
N ASP A 151 -1.23 -1.71 -0.19
CA ASP A 151 -1.64 -1.03 -1.40
C ASP A 151 -1.22 -1.88 -2.61
N GLU A 152 -2.23 -2.38 -3.30
CA GLU A 152 -2.06 -3.05 -4.58
C GLU A 152 -2.61 -2.17 -5.70
N SER A 153 -1.85 -2.08 -6.78
CA SER A 153 -2.24 -1.35 -7.99
C SER A 153 -1.86 -2.14 -9.24
N GLY A 154 -2.63 -1.97 -10.31
CA GLY A 154 -2.34 -2.64 -11.57
C GLY A 154 -3.19 -2.16 -12.73
N GLY A 155 -2.82 -2.57 -13.94
CA GLY A 155 -3.56 -2.24 -15.17
C GLY A 155 -2.69 -1.58 -16.23
N TYR A 156 -3.32 -0.78 -17.07
CA TYR A 156 -2.74 -0.11 -18.23
C TYR A 156 -2.97 1.38 -18.10
N HIS A 157 -2.17 2.01 -17.26
CA HIS A 157 -2.30 3.43 -16.97
C HIS A 157 -1.83 4.30 -18.14
N ALA A 158 -2.40 5.51 -18.24
CA ALA A 158 -1.92 6.55 -19.14
C ALA A 158 -0.41 6.78 -19.00
N ARG A 159 0.23 7.24 -20.09
CA ARG A 159 1.68 7.53 -20.11
C ARG A 159 2.04 8.69 -19.18
N HIS A 160 1.17 9.68 -19.09
CA HIS A 160 1.31 10.83 -18.21
C HIS A 160 0.17 10.82 -17.19
N VAL A 161 0.53 10.84 -15.92
CA VAL A 161 -0.40 10.90 -14.79
C VAL A 161 0.13 11.94 -13.80
N LYS A 162 -0.78 12.69 -13.17
CA LYS A 162 -0.49 13.58 -12.06
C LYS A 162 -1.34 13.12 -10.89
N TRP A 163 -0.73 12.94 -9.73
CA TRP A 163 -1.47 12.55 -8.54
C TRP A 163 -0.84 13.11 -7.28
N LYS A 164 -1.63 13.08 -6.20
CA LYS A 164 -1.14 13.11 -4.82
C LYS A 164 -1.67 11.89 -4.12
N TRP A 165 -0.89 11.34 -3.20
CA TRP A 165 -1.29 10.14 -2.47
C TRP A 165 -0.76 10.20 -1.03
N SER A 166 -1.58 9.76 -0.10
CA SER A 166 -1.21 9.57 1.30
C SER A 166 -1.94 8.35 1.84
N ALA A 167 -1.19 7.42 2.41
CA ALA A 167 -1.74 6.36 3.22
C ALA A 167 -1.04 6.32 4.57
N GLY A 168 -1.71 5.76 5.55
CA GLY A 168 -1.13 5.65 6.88
C GLY A 168 -2.04 4.94 7.85
N ILE A 169 -1.51 4.83 9.06
CA ILE A 169 -2.16 4.26 10.23
C ILE A 169 -2.01 5.22 11.40
N GLY A 170 -2.87 5.07 12.38
CA GLY A 170 -2.78 5.74 13.66
C GLY A 170 -3.73 5.13 14.66
N GLU A 171 -3.83 5.77 15.81
CA GLU A 171 -4.78 5.43 16.86
C GLU A 171 -5.65 6.65 17.15
N SER A 172 -6.96 6.45 17.33
CA SER A 172 -7.88 7.51 17.73
C SER A 172 -7.68 7.86 19.21
N SER A 173 -8.28 8.98 19.67
CA SER A 173 -8.28 9.31 21.11
C SER A 173 -9.04 8.31 21.98
N GLU A 174 -9.82 7.42 21.37
CA GLU A 174 -10.55 6.34 22.04
C GLU A 174 -9.78 5.01 21.99
N GLY A 175 -8.53 5.00 21.51
CA GLY A 175 -7.71 3.79 21.40
C GLY A 175 -8.04 2.90 20.20
N LYS A 176 -8.84 3.40 19.24
CA LYS A 176 -9.25 2.62 18.05
C LYS A 176 -8.21 2.69 16.96
N ALA A 177 -7.99 1.58 16.26
CA ALA A 177 -7.09 1.54 15.11
C ALA A 177 -7.69 2.39 13.97
N VAL A 178 -6.92 3.33 13.43
CA VAL A 178 -7.33 4.17 12.30
C VAL A 178 -6.38 3.93 11.14
N GLY A 179 -6.93 3.72 9.94
CA GLY A 179 -6.16 3.63 8.70
C GLY A 179 -6.76 4.53 7.64
N TRP A 180 -5.94 5.05 6.73
CA TRP A 180 -6.44 5.84 5.59
C TRP A 180 -5.69 5.54 4.30
N ASN A 181 -6.40 5.72 3.20
CA ASN A 181 -5.88 5.84 1.84
C ASN A 181 -6.54 7.06 1.21
N LEU A 182 -5.76 8.09 0.89
CA LEU A 182 -6.20 9.33 0.29
C LEU A 182 -5.48 9.52 -1.04
N THR A 183 -6.21 9.92 -2.06
CA THR A 183 -5.68 10.18 -3.40
C THR A 183 -6.31 11.45 -3.97
N GLU A 184 -5.60 12.08 -4.89
CA GLU A 184 -6.11 13.12 -5.79
C GLU A 184 -5.60 12.78 -7.20
N GLY A 185 -6.49 12.75 -8.19
CA GLY A 185 -6.15 12.67 -9.62
C GLY A 185 -6.16 11.28 -10.24
N ILE A 186 -5.72 10.22 -9.55
CA ILE A 186 -5.80 8.83 -10.05
C ILE A 186 -6.79 8.01 -9.24
N ASN A 187 -7.66 7.26 -9.95
CA ASN A 187 -8.74 6.46 -9.36
C ASN A 187 -9.60 7.28 -8.38
N ASP A 188 -9.81 8.56 -8.70
CA ASP A 188 -10.42 9.54 -7.79
C ASP A 188 -11.69 10.17 -8.37
N ALA A 189 -12.58 9.34 -8.92
CA ALA A 189 -13.88 9.83 -9.38
C ALA A 189 -14.76 10.20 -8.17
N THR A 190 -15.64 11.19 -8.34
CA THR A 190 -16.51 11.71 -7.27
C THR A 190 -17.27 10.64 -6.49
N VAL A 191 -17.78 9.61 -7.18
CA VAL A 191 -18.59 8.53 -6.59
C VAL A 191 -17.82 7.21 -6.41
N ALA A 192 -16.73 7.02 -7.15
CA ALA A 192 -16.01 5.76 -7.23
C ALA A 192 -14.49 5.99 -7.05
N SER A 193 -14.14 6.67 -5.95
CA SER A 193 -12.76 6.96 -5.57
C SER A 193 -12.16 5.83 -4.72
N GLU A 194 -10.84 5.60 -4.83
CA GLU A 194 -10.11 4.72 -3.92
C GLU A 194 -9.88 5.35 -2.53
N ARG A 195 -10.32 6.60 -2.32
CA ARG A 195 -10.32 7.23 -1.00
C ARG A 195 -11.14 6.41 0.00
N ALA A 196 -10.52 6.11 1.14
CA ALA A 196 -11.13 5.35 2.21
C ALA A 196 -10.43 5.60 3.56
N VAL A 197 -11.22 5.47 4.62
CA VAL A 197 -10.77 5.48 6.01
C VAL A 197 -11.33 4.22 6.67
N TRP A 198 -10.51 3.56 7.47
CA TRP A 198 -10.87 2.40 8.28
C TRP A 198 -10.75 2.77 9.75
N VAL A 199 -11.72 2.32 10.55
CA VAL A 199 -11.70 2.38 12.01
C VAL A 199 -11.96 0.96 12.52
N ASP A 200 -11.05 0.42 13.34
CA ASP A 200 -11.06 -0.96 13.83
C ASP A 200 -11.28 -1.99 12.71
N GLY A 201 -10.58 -1.80 11.59
CA GLY A 201 -10.66 -2.67 10.41
C GLY A 201 -11.94 -2.51 9.58
N VAL A 202 -12.88 -1.67 10.00
CA VAL A 202 -14.14 -1.42 9.29
C VAL A 202 -14.08 -0.10 8.53
N ARG A 203 -14.51 -0.11 7.27
CA ARG A 203 -14.54 1.10 6.44
C ARG A 203 -15.64 2.05 6.89
N VAL A 204 -15.30 3.33 7.02
CA VAL A 204 -16.27 4.41 7.29
C VAL A 204 -16.96 4.78 5.98
N GLN A 205 -18.30 4.79 5.96
CA GLN A 205 -19.06 5.30 4.81
C GLN A 205 -19.08 6.84 4.78
N GLY A 206 -18.99 7.43 3.59
CA GLY A 206 -19.20 8.87 3.38
C GLY A 206 -18.04 9.77 3.76
N LEU A 207 -17.15 10.08 2.81
CA LEU A 207 -16.19 11.19 2.94
C LEU A 207 -16.80 12.54 2.54
N GLY A 208 -18.11 12.60 2.25
CA GLY A 208 -18.84 13.83 1.91
C GLY A 208 -19.13 14.77 3.10
N GLY A 209 -18.72 14.39 4.31
CA GLY A 209 -18.87 15.17 5.55
C GLY A 209 -18.27 14.45 6.76
N GLY A 210 -17.12 13.80 6.58
CA GLY A 210 -16.56 12.83 7.53
C GLY A 210 -15.85 13.42 8.76
N PRO A 211 -15.58 12.59 9.79
CA PRO A 211 -15.12 13.00 11.10
C PRO A 211 -13.73 13.65 11.08
N ARG A 212 -13.52 14.62 11.97
CA ARG A 212 -12.24 15.32 12.16
C ARG A 212 -11.20 14.36 12.76
N VAL A 213 -10.32 13.81 11.92
CA VAL A 213 -9.11 13.11 12.38
C VAL A 213 -8.11 14.17 12.89
N ARG A 214 -7.89 14.22 14.21
CA ARG A 214 -6.76 14.98 14.77
C ARG A 214 -5.49 14.15 14.67
N VAL A 215 -4.61 14.51 13.75
CA VAL A 215 -3.22 14.03 13.78
C VAL A 215 -2.54 14.71 14.98
N ARG A 216 -2.36 13.98 16.09
CA ARG A 216 -1.46 14.44 17.15
C ARG A 216 -0.04 14.28 16.62
N GLY A 217 0.57 15.37 16.18
CA GLY A 217 2.01 15.39 15.95
C GLY A 217 2.71 15.10 17.27
N SER A 218 3.38 13.96 17.38
CA SER A 218 4.45 13.80 18.37
C SER A 218 5.52 14.81 17.97
N ARG A 219 5.67 15.89 18.74
CA ARG A 219 6.85 16.74 18.62
C ARG A 219 8.05 15.83 18.85
N ALA A 220 8.82 15.56 17.81
CA ALA A 220 10.20 15.17 17.99
C ALA A 220 10.83 16.33 18.76
N ARG A 221 11.08 16.13 20.06
CA ARG A 221 11.97 17.01 20.79
C ARG A 221 13.35 16.69 20.23
N THR A 222 13.81 17.53 19.31
CA THR A 222 15.23 17.67 19.04
C THR A 222 15.87 18.09 20.36
N ALA A 223 16.76 17.26 20.89
CA ALA A 223 17.77 17.70 21.85
C ALA A 223 18.79 18.57 21.11
#